data_AF-W5L0X9-F1
#
_entry.id   AF-W5L0X9-F1
#
_cell.length_a   1.000
_cell.length_b   1.000
_cell.length_c   1.000
_cell.angle_alpha   90.00
_cell.angle_beta   90.00
_cell.angle_gamma   90.00
#
_symmetry.space_group_name_H-M   'P 1'
#
loop_
_entity.id
_entity.type
_entity.pdbx_description
1 polymer ?
#
loop_
_entity_poly.entity_id
_entity_poly.type
_entity_poly.pdbx_seq_one_letter_code
_entity_poly.pdbx_strand_id
1 'polypeptide(L)'
;MALSDADVQKQIKHMMAFIEQEANEKAEEVEAKAEEEFNIEKGRLVQTQRVKIMEYYEKKEKQIEQQKKIRMSNLMNQARLKVLKTRDDMVTGFYQQLEPKVIIRCRKEDVALVEGAVQKNIPIYKETVKRNIEVSIDKDNFLSPDVSGGVEVYNANGKIKVSNTLESRLELLAQQMMPEIRVELFGANQNRKFMD
;
A
#
# COMPACT_ATOMS: atom_id res chain seq x y z
N MET A 1 -0.62 -91.96 -49.57
CA MET A 1 -1.66 -92.04 -48.52
C MET A 1 -2.29 -90.66 -48.44
N ALA A 2 -3.58 -90.53 -48.75
CA ALA A 2 -4.29 -89.28 -48.52
C ALA A 2 -4.39 -89.04 -47.01
N LEU A 3 -4.15 -87.82 -46.53
CA LEU A 3 -4.39 -87.48 -45.13
C LEU A 3 -5.84 -87.79 -44.77
N SER A 4 -6.07 -88.32 -43.57
CA SER A 4 -7.43 -88.56 -43.09
C SER A 4 -8.12 -87.21 -42.82
N ASP A 5 -9.42 -87.15 -43.06
CA ASP A 5 -10.21 -85.93 -42.85
C ASP A 5 -10.13 -85.42 -41.39
N ALA A 6 -9.88 -86.34 -40.45
CA ALA A 6 -9.63 -86.02 -39.04
C ALA A 6 -8.29 -85.31 -38.80
N ASP A 7 -7.25 -85.59 -39.59
CA ASP A 7 -5.95 -84.92 -39.50
C ASP A 7 -6.01 -83.51 -40.10
N VAL A 8 -6.79 -83.34 -41.18
CA VAL A 8 -7.08 -82.02 -41.78
C VAL A 8 -7.85 -81.14 -40.78
N GLN A 9 -8.87 -81.67 -40.11
CA GLN A 9 -9.57 -80.91 -39.06
C GLN A 9 -8.68 -80.53 -37.87
N LYS A 10 -7.74 -81.39 -37.47
CA LYS A 10 -6.76 -81.05 -36.42
C LYS A 10 -5.84 -79.91 -36.85
N GLN A 11 -5.37 -79.91 -38.10
CA GLN A 11 -4.56 -78.81 -38.63
C GLN A 11 -5.33 -77.49 -38.70
N ILE A 12 -6.60 -77.52 -39.12
CA ILE A 12 -7.45 -76.31 -39.15
C ILE A 12 -7.65 -75.76 -37.73
N LYS A 13 -7.93 -76.62 -36.74
CA LYS A 13 -8.04 -76.21 -35.33
C LYS A 13 -6.75 -75.60 -34.79
N HIS A 14 -5.61 -76.20 -35.13
CA HIS A 14 -4.30 -75.66 -34.75
C HIS A 14 -4.03 -74.29 -35.40
N MET A 15 -4.37 -74.11 -36.68
CA MET A 15 -4.26 -72.81 -37.36
C MET A 15 -5.20 -71.76 -36.74
N MET A 16 -6.44 -72.12 -36.42
CA MET A 16 -7.37 -71.21 -35.76
C MET A 16 -6.87 -70.77 -34.38
N ALA A 17 -6.35 -71.71 -33.58
CA ALA A 17 -5.79 -71.40 -32.27
C ALA A 17 -4.55 -70.48 -32.36
N PHE A 18 -3.71 -70.67 -33.39
CA PHE A 18 -2.57 -69.79 -33.63
C PHE A 18 -3.02 -68.36 -34.00
N ILE A 19 -4.03 -68.21 -34.87
CA ILE A 19 -4.58 -66.91 -35.25
C ILE A 19 -5.22 -66.22 -34.04
N GLU A 20 -5.93 -66.97 -33.20
CA GLU A 20 -6.56 -66.44 -31.99
C GLU A 20 -5.50 -66.00 -30.95
N GLN A 21 -4.44 -66.78 -30.78
CA GLN A 21 -3.31 -66.41 -29.92
C GLN A 21 -2.60 -65.16 -30.44
N GLU A 22 -2.29 -65.09 -31.74
CA GLU A 22 -1.63 -63.92 -32.35
C GLU A 22 -2.50 -62.66 -32.24
N ALA A 23 -3.82 -62.79 -32.40
CA ALA A 23 -4.76 -61.68 -32.22
C ALA A 23 -4.79 -61.21 -30.75
N ASN A 24 -4.79 -62.13 -29.79
CA ASN A 24 -4.79 -61.80 -28.36
C ASN A 24 -3.47 -61.16 -27.93
N GLU A 25 -2.32 -61.70 -28.32
CA GLU A 25 -1.00 -61.12 -28.03
C GLU A 25 -0.89 -59.69 -28.60
N LYS A 26 -1.41 -59.46 -29.81
CA LYS A 26 -1.42 -58.15 -30.43
C LYS A 26 -2.38 -57.17 -29.75
N ALA A 27 -3.51 -57.65 -29.23
CA ALA A 27 -4.42 -56.85 -28.44
C ALA A 27 -3.78 -56.41 -27.12
N GLU A 28 -3.13 -57.33 -26.41
CA GLU A 28 -2.38 -57.04 -25.17
C GLU A 28 -1.24 -56.05 -25.42
N GLU A 29 -0.49 -56.18 -26.53
CA GLU A 29 0.57 -55.25 -26.89
C GLU A 29 0.04 -53.83 -27.14
N VAL A 30 -1.12 -53.71 -27.80
CA VAL A 30 -1.77 -52.41 -28.04
C VAL A 30 -2.24 -51.79 -26.73
N GLU A 31 -2.83 -52.58 -25.83
CA GLU A 31 -3.32 -52.10 -24.54
C GLU A 31 -2.17 -51.63 -23.65
N ALA A 32 -1.08 -52.40 -23.57
CA ALA A 32 0.12 -52.03 -22.82
C ALA A 32 0.74 -50.71 -23.33
N LYS A 33 0.84 -50.55 -24.66
CA LYS A 33 1.35 -49.30 -25.27
C LYS A 33 0.42 -48.12 -25.01
N ALA A 34 -0.90 -48.31 -25.11
CA ALA A 34 -1.86 -47.26 -24.83
C ALA A 34 -1.78 -46.78 -23.38
N GLU A 35 -1.59 -47.69 -22.42
CA GLU A 35 -1.43 -47.34 -21.01
C GLU A 35 -0.10 -46.62 -20.74
N GLU A 36 0.99 -47.04 -21.38
CA GLU A 36 2.28 -46.35 -21.30
C GLU A 36 2.19 -44.92 -21.84
N GLU A 37 1.63 -44.74 -23.04
CA GLU A 37 1.44 -43.42 -23.66
C GLU A 37 0.54 -42.51 -22.81
N PHE A 38 -0.57 -43.04 -22.28
CA PHE A 38 -1.46 -42.31 -21.38
C PHE A 38 -0.72 -41.79 -20.14
N ASN A 39 0.09 -42.63 -19.52
CA ASN A 39 0.84 -42.26 -18.32
C ASN A 39 1.90 -41.20 -18.61
N ILE A 40 2.60 -41.30 -19.75
CA ILE A 40 3.57 -40.30 -20.21
C ILE A 40 2.88 -38.96 -20.46
N GLU A 41 1.78 -38.95 -21.19
CA GLU A 41 1.11 -37.70 -21.58
C GLU A 41 0.42 -37.02 -20.39
N LYS A 42 -0.21 -37.80 -19.51
CA LYS A 42 -0.71 -37.33 -18.21
C LYS A 42 0.41 -36.71 -17.37
N GLY A 43 1.55 -37.38 -17.28
CA GLY A 43 2.74 -36.87 -16.58
C GLY A 43 3.19 -35.53 -17.16
N ARG A 44 3.31 -35.44 -18.49
CA ARG A 44 3.71 -34.22 -19.19
C ARG A 44 2.76 -33.05 -18.91
N LEU A 45 1.46 -33.30 -18.95
CA LEU A 45 0.44 -32.27 -18.75
C LEU A 45 0.45 -31.75 -17.31
N VAL A 46 0.57 -32.65 -16.34
CA VAL A 46 0.67 -32.29 -14.91
C VAL A 46 1.94 -31.48 -14.66
N GLN A 47 3.10 -31.91 -15.16
CA GLN A 47 4.36 -31.17 -14.96
C GLN A 47 4.30 -29.78 -15.59
N THR A 48 3.77 -29.67 -16.81
CA THR A 48 3.62 -28.39 -17.51
C THR A 48 2.75 -27.42 -16.70
N GLN A 49 1.62 -27.89 -16.15
CA GLN A 49 0.75 -27.04 -15.33
C GLN A 49 1.38 -26.72 -13.97
N ARG A 50 2.10 -27.66 -13.34
CA ARG A 50 2.82 -27.42 -12.08
C ARG A 50 3.84 -26.29 -12.21
N VAL A 51 4.62 -26.28 -13.29
CA VAL A 51 5.60 -25.19 -13.55
C VAL A 51 4.89 -23.85 -13.70
N LYS A 52 3.79 -23.78 -14.48
CA LYS A 52 3.00 -22.56 -14.63
C LYS A 52 2.43 -22.05 -13.30
N ILE A 53 1.92 -22.95 -12.46
CA ILE A 53 1.41 -22.60 -11.13
C ILE A 53 2.56 -22.07 -10.26
N MET A 54 3.72 -22.71 -10.29
CA MET A 54 4.89 -22.30 -9.51
C MET A 54 5.36 -20.90 -9.93
N GLU A 55 5.49 -20.64 -11.23
CA GLU A 55 5.85 -19.31 -11.75
C GLU A 55 4.82 -18.22 -11.39
N TYR A 56 3.53 -18.55 -11.41
CA TYR A 56 2.47 -17.63 -11.01
C TYR A 56 2.59 -17.25 -9.53
N TYR A 57 2.80 -18.23 -8.65
CA TYR A 57 2.97 -17.98 -7.22
C TYR A 57 4.27 -17.24 -6.91
N GLU A 58 5.37 -17.54 -7.59
CA GLU A 58 6.65 -16.85 -7.41
C GLU A 58 6.53 -15.36 -7.79
N LYS A 59 5.85 -15.04 -8.90
CA LYS A 59 5.57 -13.65 -9.29
C LYS A 59 4.69 -12.94 -8.25
N LYS A 60 3.67 -13.63 -7.75
CA LYS A 60 2.74 -13.08 -6.74
C LYS A 60 3.46 -12.82 -5.41
N GLU A 61 4.35 -13.70 -5.00
CA GLU A 61 5.16 -13.55 -3.79
C GLU A 61 6.09 -12.33 -3.88
N LYS A 62 6.84 -12.22 -4.99
CA LYS A 62 7.70 -11.04 -5.28
C LYS A 62 6.91 -9.74 -5.26
N GLN A 63 5.71 -9.72 -5.85
CA GLN A 63 4.84 -8.54 -5.86
C GLN A 63 4.39 -8.16 -4.44
N ILE A 64 3.99 -9.15 -3.63
CA ILE A 64 3.59 -8.91 -2.24
C ILE A 64 4.77 -8.38 -1.41
N GLU A 65 5.97 -8.92 -1.60
CA GLU A 65 7.17 -8.46 -0.88
C GLU A 65 7.51 -7.01 -1.22
N GLN A 66 7.49 -6.66 -2.51
CA GLN A 66 7.69 -5.28 -2.97
C GLN A 66 6.62 -4.34 -2.42
N GLN A 67 5.34 -4.73 -2.48
CA GLN A 67 4.24 -3.94 -1.93
C GLN A 67 4.38 -3.74 -0.42
N LYS A 68 4.83 -4.75 0.33
CA LYS A 68 5.11 -4.62 1.77
C LYS A 68 6.22 -3.61 2.03
N LYS A 69 7.32 -3.65 1.27
CA LYS A 69 8.43 -2.68 1.38
C LYS A 69 7.97 -1.25 1.08
N ILE A 70 7.21 -1.06 -0.01
CA ILE A 70 6.65 0.25 -0.38
C ILE A 70 5.71 0.75 0.72
N ARG A 71 4.81 -0.10 1.23
CA ARG A 71 3.87 0.26 2.30
C ARG A 71 4.61 0.67 3.56
N MET A 72 5.60 -0.09 3.98
CA MET A 72 6.40 0.23 5.17
C MET A 72 7.15 1.56 4.99
N SER A 73 7.79 1.76 3.83
CA SER A 73 8.47 3.00 3.50
C SER A 73 7.52 4.20 3.51
N ASN A 74 6.34 4.07 2.89
CA ASN A 74 5.32 5.11 2.87
C ASN A 74 4.82 5.45 4.27
N LEU A 75 4.57 4.44 5.12
CA LEU A 75 4.14 4.65 6.50
C LEU A 75 5.20 5.41 7.32
N MET A 76 6.47 5.00 7.20
CA MET A 76 7.59 5.68 7.85
C MET A 76 7.76 7.12 7.36
N ASN A 77 7.63 7.34 6.05
CA ASN A 77 7.72 8.69 5.48
C ASN A 77 6.55 9.58 5.92
N GLN A 78 5.33 9.05 5.97
CA GLN A 78 4.16 9.77 6.49
C GLN A 78 4.35 10.17 7.96
N ALA A 79 4.83 9.24 8.80
CA ALA A 79 5.13 9.53 10.20
C ALA A 79 6.22 10.61 10.32
N ARG A 80 7.29 10.53 9.52
CA ARG A 80 8.36 11.53 9.46
C ARG A 80 7.83 12.91 9.06
N LEU A 81 7.00 12.98 8.02
CA LEU A 81 6.38 14.23 7.57
C LEU A 81 5.45 14.82 8.62
N LYS A 82 4.68 13.99 9.35
CA LYS A 82 3.81 14.46 10.44
C LYS A 82 4.63 15.13 11.55
N VAL A 83 5.75 14.54 11.95
CA VAL A 83 6.68 15.13 12.94
C VAL A 83 7.27 16.44 12.44
N LEU A 84 7.74 16.48 11.19
CA LEU A 84 8.33 17.70 10.61
C LEU A 84 7.30 18.83 10.50
N LYS A 85 6.07 18.54 10.07
CA LYS A 85 4.98 19.53 10.01
C LYS A 85 4.66 20.08 11.38
N THR A 86 4.45 19.20 12.37
CA THR A 86 4.15 19.61 13.74
C THR A 86 5.27 20.47 14.34
N ARG A 87 6.52 20.16 14.00
CA ARG A 87 7.69 20.95 14.39
C ARG A 87 7.64 22.36 13.79
N ASP A 88 7.39 22.45 12.49
CA ASP A 88 7.30 23.70 11.75
C ASP A 88 6.14 24.56 12.27
N ASP A 89 4.96 23.95 12.45
CA ASP A 89 3.77 24.63 12.94
C ASP A 89 3.99 25.27 14.32
N MET A 90 4.71 24.59 15.22
CA MET A 90 5.09 25.15 16.52
C MET A 90 6.08 26.30 16.42
N VAL A 91 7.12 26.15 15.59
CA VAL A 91 8.14 27.19 15.42
C VAL A 91 7.52 28.46 14.84
N THR A 92 6.67 28.33 13.82
CA THR A 92 5.88 29.45 13.28
C THR A 92 5.00 30.07 14.36
N GLY A 93 4.31 29.25 15.15
CA GLY A 93 3.48 29.74 16.27
C GLY A 93 4.29 30.52 17.32
N PHE A 94 5.49 30.06 17.67
CA PHE A 94 6.37 30.76 18.61
C PHE A 94 6.86 32.10 18.05
N TYR A 95 7.20 32.15 16.76
CA TYR A 95 7.59 33.40 16.09
C TYR A 95 6.44 34.41 15.98
N GLN A 96 5.19 33.96 15.92
CA GLN A 96 4.05 34.86 15.93
C GLN A 96 3.73 35.38 17.33
N GLN A 97 3.94 34.57 18.37
CA GLN A 97 3.65 34.96 19.74
C GLN A 97 4.75 35.84 20.37
N LEU A 98 6.03 35.58 20.09
CA LEU A 98 7.21 36.30 20.64
C LEU A 98 7.23 36.49 22.18
N GLU A 99 6.47 35.67 22.91
CA GLU A 99 6.34 35.73 24.37
C GLU A 99 7.27 34.71 25.08
N PRO A 100 7.69 35.00 26.32
CA PRO A 100 8.58 34.12 27.07
C PRO A 100 7.88 32.85 27.60
N LYS A 101 6.55 32.86 27.72
CA LYS A 101 5.78 31.71 28.23
C LYS A 101 4.57 31.45 27.34
N VAL A 102 4.49 30.24 26.82
CA VAL A 102 3.44 29.81 25.88
C VAL A 102 2.78 28.51 26.33
N ILE A 103 1.50 28.39 26.03
CA ILE A 103 0.67 27.22 26.30
C ILE A 103 0.22 26.65 24.97
N ILE A 104 0.45 25.36 24.73
CA ILE A 104 0.05 24.68 23.49
C ILE A 104 -1.18 23.82 23.75
N ARG A 105 -2.19 23.95 22.89
CA ARG A 105 -3.31 23.01 22.80
C ARG A 105 -3.17 22.17 21.54
N CYS A 106 -3.35 20.87 21.70
CA CYS A 106 -3.28 19.89 20.63
C CYS A 106 -4.42 18.87 20.77
N ARG A 107 -4.53 17.96 19.81
CA ARG A 107 -5.46 16.82 19.90
C ARG A 107 -4.89 15.77 20.86
N LYS A 108 -5.77 15.01 21.53
CA LYS A 108 -5.39 13.94 22.49
C LYS A 108 -4.40 12.92 21.90
N GLU A 109 -4.54 12.60 20.62
CA GLU A 109 -3.68 11.64 19.91
C GLU A 109 -2.27 12.16 19.63
N ASP A 110 -2.09 13.48 19.57
CA ASP A 110 -0.85 14.11 19.14
C ASP A 110 0.05 14.53 20.32
N VAL A 111 -0.40 14.38 21.56
CA VAL A 111 0.30 14.84 22.78
C VAL A 111 1.74 14.31 22.84
N ALA A 112 1.95 13.01 22.60
CA ALA A 112 3.28 12.40 22.65
C ALA A 112 4.23 12.96 21.57
N LEU A 113 3.68 13.25 20.38
CA LEU A 113 4.42 13.82 19.27
C LEU A 113 4.78 15.28 19.56
N VAL A 114 3.85 16.03 20.15
CA VAL A 114 4.04 17.42 20.55
C VAL A 114 5.09 17.54 21.66
N GLU A 115 5.03 16.71 22.70
CA GLU A 115 6.04 16.68 23.77
C GLU A 115 7.46 16.48 23.22
N GLY A 116 7.65 15.54 22.30
CA GLY A 116 8.94 15.30 21.66
C GLY A 116 9.40 16.43 20.73
N ALA A 117 8.47 17.12 20.07
CA ALA A 117 8.79 18.26 19.21
C ALA A 117 9.12 19.54 20.02
N VAL A 118 8.47 19.77 21.15
CA VAL A 118 8.76 20.89 22.06
C VAL A 118 10.22 20.85 22.52
N GLN A 119 10.71 19.69 22.96
CA GLN A 119 12.11 19.53 23.40
C GLN A 119 13.13 19.91 22.30
N LYS A 120 12.81 19.61 21.04
CA LYS A 120 13.67 19.93 19.89
C LYS A 120 13.54 21.38 19.44
N ASN A 121 12.39 22.03 19.68
CA ASN A 121 12.11 23.38 19.21
C ASN A 121 12.65 24.49 20.13
N ILE A 122 12.72 24.24 21.44
CA ILE A 122 13.32 25.18 22.41
C ILE A 122 14.73 25.65 22.00
N PRO A 123 15.69 24.78 21.64
CA PRO A 123 17.03 25.23 21.25
C PRO A 123 17.03 26.05 19.95
N ILE A 124 16.23 25.66 18.95
CA ILE A 124 16.14 26.36 17.65
C ILE A 124 15.61 27.78 17.84
N TYR A 125 14.54 27.90 18.64
CA TYR A 125 13.95 29.20 18.93
C TYR A 125 14.93 30.08 19.71
N LYS A 126 15.66 29.50 20.67
CA LYS A 126 16.70 30.20 21.43
C LYS A 126 17.85 30.69 20.55
N GLU A 127 18.28 29.90 19.56
CA GLU A 127 19.32 30.29 18.61
C GLU A 127 18.86 31.44 17.70
N THR A 128 17.61 31.37 17.21
CA THR A 128 17.08 32.33 16.24
C THR A 128 16.69 33.67 16.88
N VAL A 129 15.98 33.62 18.02
CA VAL A 129 15.41 34.81 18.68
C VAL A 129 16.30 35.31 19.83
N LYS A 130 17.30 34.53 20.27
CA LYS A 130 18.17 34.84 21.42
C LYS A 130 17.40 35.09 22.74
N ARG A 131 16.17 34.58 22.84
CA ARG A 131 15.32 34.66 24.03
C ARG A 131 14.96 33.25 24.50
N ASN A 132 14.81 33.09 25.81
CA ASN A 132 14.34 31.84 26.39
C ASN A 132 12.81 31.77 26.29
N ILE A 133 12.28 30.57 26.04
CA ILE A 133 10.85 30.29 25.98
C ILE A 133 10.52 29.10 26.91
N GLU A 134 9.51 29.27 27.75
CA GLU A 134 8.91 28.22 28.56
C GLU A 134 7.64 27.75 27.86
N VAL A 135 7.64 26.49 27.41
CA VAL A 135 6.52 25.89 26.67
C VAL A 135 5.83 24.87 27.58
N SER A 136 4.52 25.03 27.76
CA SER A 136 3.67 24.11 28.50
C SER A 136 2.55 23.57 27.62
N ILE A 137 2.18 22.31 27.80
CA ILE A 137 1.08 21.68 27.05
C ILE A 137 -0.13 21.61 27.97
N ASP A 138 -1.26 22.15 27.50
CA ASP A 138 -2.54 22.08 28.22
C ASP A 138 -3.07 20.63 28.14
N LYS A 139 -3.20 19.98 29.30
CA LYS A 139 -3.71 18.60 29.42
C LYS A 139 -5.20 18.54 29.78
N ASP A 140 -5.82 19.70 30.01
CA ASP A 140 -7.21 19.81 30.41
C ASP A 140 -8.09 20.22 29.22
N ASN A 141 -7.57 21.09 28.34
CA ASN A 141 -8.28 21.56 27.15
C ASN A 141 -7.60 21.11 25.85
N PHE A 142 -8.14 20.05 25.24
CA PHE A 142 -7.70 19.57 23.93
C PHE A 142 -8.51 20.18 22.80
N LEU A 143 -7.94 20.17 21.59
CA LEU A 143 -8.69 20.47 20.36
C LEU A 143 -9.77 19.41 20.12
N SER A 144 -10.85 19.82 19.44
CA SER A 144 -11.93 18.92 19.05
C SER A 144 -11.38 17.74 18.20
N PRO A 145 -11.90 16.51 18.38
CA PRO A 145 -11.52 15.36 17.53
C PRO A 145 -11.86 15.55 16.05
N ASP A 146 -12.75 16.48 15.71
CA ASP A 146 -13.11 16.79 14.31
C ASP A 146 -12.01 17.55 13.58
N VAL A 147 -11.06 18.15 14.31
CA VAL A 147 -9.91 18.86 13.73
C VAL A 147 -8.91 17.83 13.19
N SER A 148 -8.52 18.01 11.93
CA SER A 148 -7.61 17.12 11.20
C SER A 148 -6.20 17.15 11.76
N GLY A 149 -5.81 18.26 12.40
CA GLY A 149 -4.58 18.38 13.19
C GLY A 149 -4.04 19.81 13.28
N GLY A 150 -2.81 19.89 13.77
CA GLY A 150 -2.10 21.15 14.02
C GLY A 150 -2.11 21.55 15.48
N VAL A 151 -1.65 22.77 15.76
CA VAL A 151 -1.46 23.27 17.12
C VAL A 151 -2.07 24.66 17.27
N GLU A 152 -2.67 24.91 18.44
CA GLU A 152 -3.02 26.26 18.86
C GLU A 152 -2.06 26.70 19.95
N VAL A 153 -1.44 27.86 19.77
CA VAL A 153 -0.52 28.45 20.73
C VAL A 153 -1.22 29.61 21.44
N TYR A 154 -1.18 29.60 22.76
CA TYR A 154 -1.74 30.62 23.62
C TYR A 154 -0.63 31.31 24.41
N ASN A 155 -0.85 32.57 24.79
CA ASN A 155 -0.02 33.20 25.81
C ASN A 155 -0.28 32.63 27.21
N ALA A 156 0.60 32.98 28.14
CA ALA A 156 0.44 32.65 29.57
C ALA A 156 -0.91 33.08 30.17
N ASN A 157 -1.53 34.14 29.62
CA ASN A 157 -2.80 34.67 30.10
C ASN A 157 -4.03 34.08 29.38
N GLY A 158 -3.84 33.23 28.36
CA GLY A 158 -4.91 32.64 27.55
C GLY A 158 -5.72 33.63 26.68
N LYS A 159 -5.29 34.91 26.57
CA LYS A 159 -6.01 35.96 25.83
C LYS A 159 -5.63 36.03 24.36
N ILE A 160 -4.36 35.82 24.05
CA ILE A 160 -3.86 35.87 22.67
C ILE A 160 -3.72 34.42 22.22
N LYS A 161 -4.39 34.11 21.11
CA LYS A 161 -4.43 32.79 20.49
C LYS A 161 -3.88 32.90 19.07
N VAL A 162 -2.94 32.04 18.76
CA VAL A 162 -2.43 31.79 17.41
C VAL A 162 -2.87 30.40 17.00
N SER A 163 -3.81 30.33 16.05
CA SER A 163 -4.31 29.07 15.50
C SER A 163 -3.45 28.65 14.32
N ASN A 164 -2.65 27.60 14.48
CA ASN A 164 -1.91 26.98 13.39
C ASN A 164 -2.43 25.56 13.12
N THR A 165 -3.75 25.45 13.01
CA THR A 165 -4.45 24.23 12.57
C THR A 165 -4.43 24.15 11.04
N LEU A 166 -4.58 22.94 10.51
CA LEU A 166 -4.63 22.73 9.06
C LEU A 166 -5.81 23.48 8.43
N GLU A 167 -6.95 23.49 9.11
CA GLU A 167 -8.17 24.17 8.70
C GLU A 167 -7.97 25.68 8.63
N SER A 168 -7.39 26.31 9.66
CA SER A 168 -7.14 27.76 9.66
C SER A 168 -6.15 28.15 8.55
N ARG A 169 -5.11 27.35 8.31
CA ARG A 169 -4.17 27.60 7.19
C ARG A 169 -4.87 27.45 5.84
N LEU A 170 -5.69 26.42 5.68
CA LEU A 170 -6.43 26.18 4.44
C LEU A 170 -7.44 27.30 4.19
N GLU A 171 -8.13 27.78 5.22
CA GLU A 171 -9.07 28.89 5.12
C GLU A 171 -8.37 30.20 4.73
N LEU A 172 -7.24 30.52 5.36
CA LEU A 172 -6.42 31.68 5.00
C LEU A 172 -5.93 31.61 3.55
N LEU A 173 -5.43 30.45 3.12
CA LEU A 173 -4.98 30.25 1.73
C LEU A 173 -6.14 30.30 0.76
N ALA A 174 -7.28 29.68 1.09
CA ALA A 174 -8.47 29.72 0.27
C ALA A 174 -8.91 31.16 0.06
N GLN A 175 -9.01 31.98 1.11
CA GLN A 175 -9.37 33.39 0.97
C GLN A 175 -8.42 34.17 0.04
N GLN A 176 -7.12 33.88 0.09
CA GLN A 176 -6.12 34.50 -0.79
C GLN A 176 -6.23 34.01 -2.24
N MET A 177 -6.51 32.73 -2.46
CA MET A 177 -6.61 32.11 -3.78
C MET A 177 -8.00 32.21 -4.41
N MET A 178 -9.04 32.56 -3.63
CA MET A 178 -10.42 32.70 -4.10
C MET A 178 -10.58 33.60 -5.34
N PRO A 179 -9.87 34.75 -5.47
CA PRO A 179 -9.91 35.54 -6.69
C PRO A 179 -9.43 34.79 -7.93
N GLU A 180 -8.35 34.01 -7.81
CA GLU A 180 -7.81 33.20 -8.90
C GLU A 180 -8.76 32.05 -9.27
N ILE A 181 -9.25 31.32 -8.26
CA ILE A 181 -10.22 30.24 -8.45
C ILE A 181 -11.50 30.77 -9.13
N ARG A 182 -11.98 31.96 -8.75
CA ARG A 182 -13.13 32.60 -9.38
C ARG A 182 -12.87 32.92 -10.85
N VAL A 183 -11.69 33.45 -11.18
CA VAL A 183 -11.33 33.78 -12.57
C VAL A 183 -11.22 32.51 -13.42
N GLU A 184 -10.66 31.43 -12.88
CA GLU A 184 -10.53 30.16 -13.60
C GLU A 184 -11.89 29.47 -13.82
N LEU A 185 -12.77 29.47 -12.81
CA LEU A 185 -14.08 28.81 -12.90
C LEU A 185 -15.14 29.59 -13.68
N PHE A 186 -15.17 30.92 -13.53
CA PHE A 186 -16.24 31.77 -14.07
C PHE A 186 -15.76 32.73 -15.16
N GLY A 187 -14.47 32.68 -15.50
CA GLY A 187 -13.84 33.59 -16.43
C GLY A 187 -13.50 34.94 -15.80
N ALA A 188 -12.63 35.69 -16.49
CA ALA A 188 -12.26 37.04 -16.10
C ALA A 188 -13.46 38.00 -16.23
N ASN A 189 -13.56 38.96 -15.32
CA ASN A 189 -14.59 40.00 -15.40
C ASN A 189 -14.30 40.93 -16.59
N GLN A 190 -15.17 40.92 -17.61
CA GLN A 190 -15.04 41.75 -18.81
C GLN A 190 -15.01 43.26 -18.51
N ASN A 191 -15.57 43.68 -17.37
CA ASN A 191 -15.60 45.09 -16.96
C ASN A 191 -14.37 45.52 -16.15
N ARG A 192 -13.51 44.59 -15.70
CA ARG A 192 -12.28 44.93 -14.96
C ARG A 192 -11.14 45.18 -15.96
N LYS A 193 -10.83 46.46 -16.19
CA LYS A 193 -9.79 46.89 -17.16
C LYS A 193 -8.37 46.96 -16.60
N PHE A 194 -8.21 47.11 -15.29
CA PHE A 194 -6.90 47.27 -14.64
C PHE A 194 -6.73 46.23 -13.51
N MET A 195 -5.51 45.70 -13.38
CA MET A 195 -5.14 44.64 -12.44
C MET A 195 -4.26 45.15 -11.28
N ASP A 196 -4.05 46.47 -11.22
CA ASP A 196 -3.23 47.15 -10.21
C ASP A 196 -3.90 47.18 -8.82
#